data_AF-A0A2L1TG33-F1
#
_entry.id   AF-A0A2L1TG33-F1
#
_cell.length_a   1.000
_cell.length_b   1.000
_cell.length_c   1.000
_cell.angle_alpha   90.00
_cell.angle_beta   90.00
_cell.angle_gamma   90.00
#
_symmetry.space_group_name_H-M   'P 1'
#
loop_
_entity.id
_entity.type
_entity.pdbx_description
1 polymer ?
#
loop_
_entity_poly.entity_id
_entity_poly.type
_entity_poly.pdbx_seq_one_letter_code
_entity_poly.pdbx_strand_id
1 'polypeptide(L)'
;MEDIPKYEEFLKQIKLNLWLSGIPYGDPKFNFRFYAIYIQLFLMIVLEISFFVSRISAENFLELTQLAPCLGIGILTTLKTTAIAMKRQKIYNLTECLGRLYQNILKDNKKANLVKSDLILLNLLMKYYVILNVVLISVYNFSTPFIILYHYFTKHEVIYKLPYAVLVPFSTEAWVPWTVVYVHSIMCGFICVLFYTTVDGLYFVLTSHVCANFSVISDMIECLDKTTVSRLANIVKEHQYILKLGEDLEDIFTAPNLFNVLVGSLEICALGFNLTMGSWEQFPGCLLFLLSVLLQILMMSVFGENMIRESKKIGDAAFLCKWYEMDEKSKKTIMTIMIRSKKPQQLTAYKFSTISYGSFTKIISTSWSYFTILRTVYTPPEASHSD
;
A
#
# COMPACT_ATOMS: atom_id res chain seq x y z
N MET A 1 4.03 -30.32 4.06
CA MET A 1 4.61 -29.09 4.65
C MET A 1 5.34 -28.24 3.61
N GLU A 2 5.65 -28.78 2.41
CA GLU A 2 6.37 -28.10 1.33
C GLU A 2 5.64 -26.91 0.68
N ASP A 3 4.32 -26.75 0.87
CA ASP A 3 3.58 -25.66 0.20
C ASP A 3 3.45 -24.36 1.01
N ILE A 4 3.82 -24.34 2.31
CA ILE A 4 3.68 -23.12 3.12
C ILE A 4 4.93 -22.26 2.92
N PRO A 5 4.79 -21.01 2.43
CA PRO A 5 5.96 -20.16 2.19
C PRO A 5 6.72 -19.88 3.49
N LYS A 6 8.04 -19.83 3.43
CA LYS A 6 8.85 -19.48 4.60
C LYS A 6 8.65 -18.00 4.96
N TYR A 7 8.77 -17.65 6.24
CA TYR A 7 8.69 -16.24 6.68
C TYR A 7 9.68 -15.35 5.93
N GLU A 8 10.87 -15.88 5.69
CA GLU A 8 11.92 -15.18 4.96
C GLU A 8 11.57 -14.96 3.49
N GLU A 9 10.74 -15.79 2.86
CA GLU A 9 10.34 -15.60 1.47
C GLU A 9 9.46 -14.36 1.31
N PHE A 10 8.53 -14.12 2.23
CA PHE A 10 7.72 -12.90 2.25
C PHE A 10 8.57 -11.64 2.42
N LEU A 11 9.62 -11.73 3.26
CA LEU A 11 10.45 -10.59 3.59
C LEU A 11 11.69 -10.44 2.70
N LYS A 12 12.06 -11.44 1.91
CA LYS A 12 13.31 -11.42 1.11
C LYS A 12 13.31 -10.24 0.15
N GLN A 13 12.22 -10.08 -0.59
CA GLN A 13 12.07 -8.98 -1.52
C GLN A 13 12.00 -7.62 -0.79
N ILE A 14 11.25 -7.56 0.31
CA ILE A 14 11.10 -6.34 1.12
C ILE A 14 12.44 -5.90 1.73
N LYS A 15 13.19 -6.83 2.32
CA LYS A 15 14.52 -6.57 2.91
C LYS A 15 15.53 -6.16 1.84
N LEU A 16 15.50 -6.83 0.67
CA LEU A 16 16.33 -6.45 -0.47
C LEU A 16 16.01 -5.03 -0.93
N ASN A 17 14.73 -4.70 -1.09
CA ASN A 17 14.28 -3.38 -1.52
C ASN A 17 14.64 -2.29 -0.50
N LEU A 18 14.44 -2.54 0.80
CA LEU A 18 14.85 -1.60 1.86
C LEU A 18 16.38 -1.43 1.92
N TRP A 19 17.13 -2.50 1.70
CA TRP A 19 18.59 -2.42 1.61
C TRP A 19 19.05 -1.61 0.38
N LEU A 20 18.46 -1.86 -0.79
CA LEU A 20 18.70 -1.09 -2.03
C LEU A 20 18.38 0.39 -1.82
N SER A 21 17.33 0.66 -1.05
CA SER A 21 16.91 1.99 -0.65
C SER A 21 17.84 2.68 0.37
N GLY A 22 18.85 1.97 0.89
CA GLY A 22 19.75 2.50 1.91
C GLY A 22 19.18 2.53 3.33
N ILE A 23 18.09 1.80 3.59
CA ILE A 23 17.49 1.57 4.92
C ILE A 23 17.86 0.15 5.38
N PRO A 24 19.05 -0.07 5.96
CA PRO A 24 19.43 -1.38 6.49
C PRO A 24 18.48 -1.81 7.62
N TYR A 25 18.03 -3.07 7.57
CA TYR A 25 17.23 -3.68 8.64
C TYR A 25 18.09 -3.81 9.90
N GLY A 26 17.72 -3.11 10.97
CA GLY A 26 18.31 -3.29 12.30
C GLY A 26 19.52 -2.40 12.60
N ASP A 27 19.95 -1.54 11.68
CA ASP A 27 20.98 -0.53 11.95
C ASP A 27 20.31 0.83 12.22
N PRO A 28 20.67 1.52 13.32
CA PRO A 28 20.14 2.85 13.61
C PRO A 28 20.60 3.91 12.59
N LYS A 29 21.67 3.71 11.82
CA LYS A 29 22.19 4.72 10.89
C LYS A 29 21.62 4.56 9.48
N PHE A 30 21.24 5.69 8.88
CA PHE A 30 20.95 5.72 7.45
C PHE A 30 22.24 5.65 6.66
N ASN A 31 22.23 4.86 5.59
CA ASN A 31 23.33 4.87 4.65
C ASN A 31 23.25 6.13 3.79
N PHE A 32 24.41 6.66 3.37
CA PHE A 32 24.49 7.78 2.41
C PHE A 32 23.61 7.56 1.16
N ARG A 33 23.47 6.30 0.75
CA ARG A 33 22.59 5.87 -0.37
C ARG A 33 21.13 6.29 -0.18
N PHE A 34 20.59 6.22 1.04
CA PHE A 34 19.21 6.62 1.32
C PHE A 34 19.03 8.11 1.04
N TYR A 35 19.93 8.95 1.55
CA TYR A 35 19.88 10.39 1.32
C TYR A 35 20.02 10.72 -0.16
N ALA A 36 20.95 10.09 -0.88
CA ALA A 36 21.13 10.31 -2.31
C ALA A 36 19.87 9.95 -3.12
N ILE A 37 19.29 8.77 -2.87
CA ILE A 37 18.07 8.32 -3.56
C ILE A 37 16.87 9.20 -3.20
N TYR A 38 16.74 9.59 -1.93
CA TYR A 38 15.64 10.44 -1.48
C TYR A 38 15.73 11.85 -2.07
N ILE A 39 16.94 12.44 -2.12
CA ILE A 39 17.19 13.73 -2.77
C ILE A 39 16.82 13.64 -4.25
N GLN A 40 17.16 12.54 -4.93
CA GLN A 40 16.82 12.33 -6.33
C GLN A 40 15.30 12.34 -6.57
N LEU A 41 14.55 11.58 -5.76
CA LEU A 41 13.08 11.55 -5.84
C LEU A 41 12.47 12.92 -5.52
N PHE A 42 12.98 13.59 -4.49
CA PHE A 42 12.51 14.90 -4.10
C PHE A 42 12.75 15.93 -5.22
N LEU A 43 13.93 15.92 -5.85
CA LEU A 43 14.24 16.78 -6.98
C LEU A 43 13.26 16.55 -8.13
N MET A 44 12.93 15.29 -8.45
CA MET A 44 11.96 15.00 -9.50
C MET A 44 10.57 15.54 -9.21
N ILE A 45 10.09 15.37 -7.97
CA ILE A 45 8.80 15.93 -7.56
C ILE A 45 8.82 17.46 -7.68
N VAL A 46 9.91 18.12 -7.32
CA VAL A 46 10.04 19.58 -7.48
C VAL A 46 9.99 19.98 -8.96
N LEU A 47 10.63 19.24 -9.85
CA LEU A 47 10.60 19.51 -11.29
C LEU A 47 9.21 19.29 -11.89
N GLU A 48 8.48 18.28 -11.44
CA GLU A 48 7.08 18.04 -11.84
C GLU A 48 6.16 19.13 -11.30
N ILE A 49 6.25 19.48 -10.01
CA ILE A 49 5.45 20.58 -9.43
C ILE A 49 5.73 21.89 -10.18
N SER A 50 6.99 22.16 -10.51
CA SER A 50 7.37 23.36 -11.28
C SER A 50 6.71 23.37 -12.67
N PHE A 51 6.68 22.22 -13.35
CA PHE A 51 5.93 22.06 -14.60
C PHE A 51 4.44 22.37 -14.40
N PHE A 52 3.81 21.75 -13.41
CA PHE A 52 2.39 21.97 -13.09
C PHE A 52 2.06 23.44 -12.83
N VAL A 53 2.84 24.11 -11.99
CA VAL A 53 2.64 25.51 -11.63
C VAL A 53 2.85 26.44 -12.83
N SER A 54 3.88 26.18 -13.65
CA SER A 54 4.17 27.02 -14.82
C SER A 54 3.11 26.95 -15.93
N ARG A 55 2.35 25.85 -16.01
CA ARG A 55 1.35 25.61 -17.06
C ARG A 55 -0.09 25.70 -16.59
N ILE A 56 -0.33 26.13 -15.35
CA ILE A 56 -1.69 26.22 -14.81
C ILE A 56 -2.50 27.26 -15.58
N SER A 57 -3.38 26.77 -16.45
CA SER A 57 -4.32 27.55 -17.24
C SER A 57 -5.57 26.71 -17.51
N ALA A 58 -6.69 27.38 -17.83
CA ALA A 58 -7.92 26.67 -18.18
C ALA A 58 -7.74 25.82 -19.46
N GLU A 59 -6.95 26.30 -20.42
CA GLU A 59 -6.66 25.61 -21.68
C GLU A 59 -5.87 24.31 -21.47
N ASN A 60 -4.90 24.32 -20.56
CA ASN A 60 -4.05 23.16 -20.28
C ASN A 60 -4.62 22.23 -19.20
N PHE A 61 -5.83 22.50 -18.70
CA PHE A 61 -6.39 21.82 -17.53
C PHE A 61 -6.50 20.30 -17.73
N LEU A 62 -6.94 19.87 -18.93
CA LEU A 62 -7.07 18.45 -19.26
C LEU A 62 -5.69 17.76 -19.31
N GLU A 63 -4.70 18.39 -19.93
CA GLU A 63 -3.31 17.88 -20.00
C GLU A 63 -2.72 17.75 -18.59
N LEU A 64 -2.88 18.76 -17.74
CA LEU A 64 -2.42 18.72 -16.35
C LEU A 64 -3.10 17.61 -15.55
N THR A 65 -4.40 17.41 -15.74
CA THR A 65 -5.14 16.35 -15.05
C THR A 65 -4.68 14.96 -15.48
N GLN A 66 -4.25 14.78 -16.74
CA GLN A 66 -3.65 13.52 -17.23
C GLN A 66 -2.31 13.20 -16.55
N LEU A 67 -1.54 14.23 -16.22
CA LEU A 67 -0.23 14.11 -15.60
C LEU A 67 -0.31 14.00 -14.06
N ALA A 68 -1.41 14.47 -13.46
CA ALA A 68 -1.55 14.61 -12.01
C ALA A 68 -1.39 13.28 -11.23
N PRO A 69 -1.85 12.11 -11.74
CA PRO A 69 -1.64 10.83 -11.06
C PRO A 69 -0.16 10.45 -10.89
N CYS A 70 0.71 10.82 -11.84
CA CYS A 70 2.15 10.53 -11.73
C CYS A 70 2.79 11.33 -10.59
N LEU A 71 2.48 12.63 -10.52
CA LEU A 71 2.89 13.50 -9.42
C LEU A 71 2.31 13.00 -8.09
N GLY A 72 1.04 12.58 -8.09
CA GLY A 72 0.35 11.95 -6.96
C GLY A 72 1.13 10.77 -6.39
N ILE A 73 1.49 9.79 -7.23
CA ILE A 73 2.27 8.62 -6.81
C ILE A 73 3.64 9.03 -6.27
N GLY A 74 4.32 10.00 -6.89
CA GLY A 74 5.60 10.52 -6.40
C GLY A 74 5.49 11.09 -4.99
N ILE A 75 4.50 11.95 -4.76
CA ILE A 75 4.19 12.53 -3.44
C ILE A 75 3.80 11.43 -2.43
N LEU A 76 2.91 10.52 -2.81
CA LEU A 76 2.46 9.43 -1.94
C LEU A 76 3.62 8.54 -1.50
N THR A 77 4.49 8.16 -2.45
CA THR A 77 5.65 7.30 -2.19
C THR A 77 6.65 7.96 -1.26
N THR A 78 6.94 9.25 -1.48
CA THR A 78 7.87 9.98 -0.60
C THR A 78 7.31 10.16 0.81
N LEU A 79 6.04 10.51 0.95
CA LEU A 79 5.37 10.63 2.25
C LEU A 79 5.35 9.30 3.02
N LYS A 80 4.99 8.20 2.36
CA LYS A 80 5.01 6.84 2.93
C LYS A 80 6.41 6.44 3.37
N THR A 81 7.41 6.63 2.50
CA THR A 81 8.79 6.23 2.77
C THR A 81 9.36 7.00 3.94
N THR A 82 9.07 8.30 4.06
CA THR A 82 9.45 9.09 5.24
C THR A 82 8.82 8.54 6.52
N ALA A 83 7.51 8.27 6.52
CA ALA A 83 6.83 7.74 7.70
C ALA A 83 7.42 6.39 8.15
N ILE A 84 7.71 5.48 7.20
CA ILE A 84 8.33 4.19 7.46
C ILE A 84 9.78 4.35 7.95
N ALA A 85 10.56 5.24 7.33
CA ALA A 85 11.94 5.51 7.72
C ALA A 85 12.04 6.05 9.16
N MET A 86 11.10 6.89 9.59
CA MET A 86 11.00 7.41 10.96
C MET A 86 10.69 6.30 11.98
N LYS A 87 9.91 5.29 11.60
CA LYS A 87 9.47 4.18 12.48
C LYS A 87 10.26 2.89 12.29
N ARG A 88 11.37 2.91 11.53
CA ARG A 88 12.15 1.72 11.12
C ARG A 88 12.52 0.76 12.26
N GLN A 89 12.90 1.26 13.45
CA GLN A 89 13.27 0.39 14.57
C GLN A 89 12.05 -0.39 15.10
N LYS A 90 10.88 0.25 15.16
CA LYS A 90 9.63 -0.43 15.53
C LYS A 90 9.28 -1.50 14.50
N ILE A 91 9.44 -1.19 13.21
CA ILE A 91 9.21 -2.16 12.12
C ILE A 91 10.15 -3.35 12.25
N TYR A 92 11.45 -3.12 12.49
CA TYR A 92 12.43 -4.18 12.71
C TYR A 92 12.01 -5.09 13.88
N ASN A 93 11.73 -4.49 15.04
CA ASN A 93 11.33 -5.23 16.24
C ASN A 93 10.04 -6.04 16.00
N LEU A 94 9.02 -5.43 15.38
CA LEU A 94 7.76 -6.09 15.05
C LEU A 94 7.96 -7.26 14.08
N THR A 95 8.78 -7.06 13.05
CA THR A 95 9.14 -8.09 12.06
C THR A 95 9.84 -9.29 12.74
N GLU A 96 10.80 -9.03 13.63
CA GLU A 96 11.46 -10.11 14.39
C GLU A 96 10.48 -10.87 15.29
N CYS A 97 9.64 -10.14 16.02
CA CYS A 97 8.64 -10.74 16.92
C CYS A 97 7.66 -11.62 16.16
N LEU A 98 7.13 -11.14 15.02
CA LEU A 98 6.24 -11.91 14.17
C LEU A 98 6.94 -13.10 13.51
N GLY A 99 8.21 -12.97 13.13
CA GLY A 99 9.01 -14.08 12.62
C GLY A 99 9.16 -15.21 13.64
N ARG A 100 9.46 -14.88 14.91
CA ARG A 100 9.53 -15.89 15.99
C ARG A 100 8.18 -16.57 16.23
N LEU A 101 7.09 -15.81 16.25
CA LEU A 101 5.74 -16.35 16.41
C LEU A 101 5.36 -17.26 15.24
N TYR A 102 5.69 -16.86 14.01
CA TYR A 102 5.43 -17.65 12.82
C TYR A 102 6.13 -19.01 12.87
N GLN A 103 7.41 -19.04 13.27
CA GLN A 103 8.13 -20.31 13.44
C GLN A 103 7.46 -21.22 14.49
N ASN A 104 6.88 -20.64 15.54
CA ASN A 104 6.14 -21.42 16.53
C ASN A 104 4.80 -21.95 15.99
N ILE A 105 4.13 -21.20 15.11
CA ILE A 105 2.92 -21.69 14.40
C ILE A 105 3.29 -22.88 13.51
N LEU A 106 4.39 -22.79 12.77
CA LEU A 106 4.81 -23.87 11.87
C LEU A 106 5.22 -25.16 12.58
N LYS A 107 5.65 -25.11 13.84
CA LYS A 107 5.99 -26.33 14.62
C LYS A 107 4.77 -27.21 14.93
N ASP A 108 3.57 -26.65 14.86
CA ASP A 108 2.32 -27.36 15.16
C ASP A 108 1.49 -27.51 13.88
N ASN A 109 1.35 -28.74 13.39
CA ASN A 109 0.64 -29.04 12.14
C ASN A 109 -0.82 -28.55 12.15
N LYS A 110 -1.50 -28.56 13.30
CA LYS A 110 -2.88 -28.07 13.40
C LYS A 110 -2.92 -26.57 13.18
N LYS A 111 -2.03 -25.83 13.86
CA LYS A 111 -1.91 -24.37 13.72
C LYS A 111 -1.45 -23.97 12.32
N ALA A 112 -0.49 -24.69 11.74
CA ALA A 112 0.00 -24.43 10.39
C ALA A 112 -1.09 -24.61 9.34
N ASN A 113 -1.90 -25.66 9.44
CA ASN A 113 -3.01 -25.91 8.52
C ASN A 113 -4.10 -24.84 8.63
N LEU A 114 -4.36 -24.33 9.84
CA LEU A 114 -5.36 -23.28 10.07
C LEU A 114 -5.06 -22.00 9.27
N VAL A 115 -3.78 -21.61 9.16
CA VAL A 115 -3.37 -20.35 8.51
C VAL A 115 -2.84 -20.54 7.08
N LYS A 116 -2.72 -21.80 6.61
CA LYS A 116 -2.10 -22.13 5.32
C LYS A 116 -2.74 -21.39 4.14
N SER A 117 -4.07 -21.42 4.04
CA SER A 117 -4.79 -20.81 2.90
C SER A 117 -4.56 -19.30 2.84
N ASP A 118 -4.65 -18.62 3.98
CA ASP A 118 -4.49 -17.16 4.06
C ASP A 118 -3.07 -16.72 3.69
N LEU A 119 -2.05 -17.48 4.08
CA LEU A 119 -0.65 -17.20 3.76
C LEU A 119 -0.32 -17.46 2.29
N ILE A 120 -0.91 -18.50 1.68
CA ILE A 120 -0.79 -18.76 0.25
C ILE A 120 -1.44 -17.63 -0.54
N LEU A 121 -2.64 -17.22 -0.15
CA LEU A 121 -3.35 -16.10 -0.76
C LEU A 121 -2.55 -14.79 -0.63
N LEU A 122 -1.99 -14.51 0.54
CA LEU A 122 -1.09 -13.37 0.76
C LEU A 122 0.07 -13.38 -0.24
N ASN A 123 0.78 -14.51 -0.36
CA ASN A 123 1.93 -14.62 -1.26
C ASN A 123 1.54 -14.39 -2.73
N LEU A 124 0.39 -14.95 -3.13
CA LEU A 124 -0.16 -14.80 -4.47
C LEU A 124 -0.49 -13.33 -4.78
N LEU A 125 -1.26 -12.69 -3.91
CA LEU A 125 -1.68 -11.30 -4.06
C LEU A 125 -0.46 -10.36 -4.09
N MET A 126 0.50 -10.57 -3.19
CA MET A 126 1.77 -9.84 -3.15
C MET A 126 2.52 -9.94 -4.48
N LYS A 127 2.70 -11.16 -5.00
CA LYS A 127 3.41 -11.41 -6.25
C LYS A 127 2.75 -10.70 -7.43
N TYR A 128 1.43 -10.85 -7.58
CA TYR A 128 0.70 -10.20 -8.69
C TYR A 128 0.65 -8.68 -8.54
N TYR A 129 0.51 -8.16 -7.33
CA TYR A 129 0.55 -6.73 -7.07
C TYR A 129 1.89 -6.10 -7.48
N VAL A 130 3.01 -6.74 -7.15
CA VAL A 130 4.34 -6.30 -7.59
C VAL A 130 4.47 -6.39 -9.11
N ILE A 131 4.08 -7.52 -9.72
CA ILE A 131 4.15 -7.72 -11.17
C ILE A 131 3.34 -6.63 -11.90
N LEU A 132 2.12 -6.35 -11.45
CA LEU A 132 1.25 -5.33 -12.02
C LEU A 132 1.93 -3.95 -12.02
N ASN A 133 2.49 -3.54 -10.87
CA ASN A 133 3.14 -2.23 -10.75
C ASN A 133 4.45 -2.15 -11.57
N VAL A 134 5.22 -3.25 -11.66
CA VAL A 134 6.43 -3.32 -12.50
C VAL A 134 6.09 -3.26 -13.99
N VAL A 135 5.01 -3.92 -14.41
CA VAL A 135 4.52 -3.84 -15.79
C VAL A 135 4.03 -2.43 -16.10
N LEU A 136 3.23 -1.83 -15.21
CA LEU A 136 2.71 -0.46 -15.36
C LEU A 136 3.85 0.56 -15.57
N ILE A 137 4.86 0.56 -14.70
CA ILE A 137 5.97 1.51 -14.80
C ILE A 137 6.84 1.26 -16.04
N SER A 138 6.99 -0.01 -16.45
CA SER A 138 7.74 -0.35 -17.66
C SER A 138 7.00 0.12 -18.91
N VAL A 139 5.69 -0.14 -19.01
CA VAL A 139 4.85 0.36 -20.11
C VAL A 139 4.92 1.88 -20.18
N TYR A 140 4.79 2.56 -19.04
CA TYR A 140 4.83 4.02 -19.00
C TYR A 140 6.20 4.57 -19.46
N ASN A 141 7.30 4.10 -18.86
CA ASN A 141 8.65 4.58 -19.18
C ASN A 141 9.09 4.31 -20.62
N PHE A 142 8.76 3.12 -21.15
CA PHE A 142 9.19 2.72 -22.48
C PHE A 142 8.21 3.11 -23.60
N SER A 143 6.97 3.52 -23.27
CA SER A 143 6.02 4.04 -24.28
C SER A 143 6.57 5.24 -25.05
N THR A 144 7.36 6.09 -24.39
CA THR A 144 7.87 7.33 -24.97
C THR A 144 8.81 7.06 -26.16
N PRO A 145 9.87 6.23 -26.05
CA PRO A 145 10.66 5.81 -27.21
C PRO A 145 9.85 5.18 -28.33
N PHE A 146 8.83 4.36 -28.03
CA PHE A 146 7.96 3.78 -29.06
C PHE A 146 7.18 4.85 -29.81
N ILE A 147 6.66 5.87 -29.12
CA ILE A 147 5.97 7.01 -29.74
C ILE A 147 6.93 7.81 -30.62
N ILE A 148 8.16 8.07 -30.15
CA ILE A 148 9.19 8.78 -30.94
C ILE A 148 9.53 7.98 -32.21
N LEU A 149 9.71 6.67 -32.09
CA LEU A 149 10.03 5.78 -33.20
C LEU A 149 8.87 5.71 -34.22
N TYR A 150 7.63 5.63 -33.73
CA TYR A 150 6.43 5.65 -34.57
C TYR A 150 6.32 6.96 -35.36
N HIS A 151 6.52 8.10 -34.72
CA HIS A 151 6.54 9.41 -35.39
C HIS A 151 7.66 9.52 -36.44
N TYR A 152 8.85 9.00 -36.13
CA TYR A 152 9.97 8.98 -37.07
C TYR A 152 9.64 8.18 -38.34
N PHE A 153 9.01 7.00 -38.20
CA PHE A 153 8.66 6.16 -39.34
C PHE A 153 7.44 6.65 -40.14
N THR A 154 6.48 7.31 -39.50
CA THR A 154 5.22 7.72 -40.15
C THR A 154 5.23 9.16 -40.66
N LYS A 155 5.84 10.08 -39.90
CA LYS A 155 5.86 11.52 -40.20
C LYS A 155 7.23 12.04 -40.63
N HIS A 156 8.27 11.20 -40.57
CA HIS A 156 9.67 11.58 -40.85
C HIS A 156 10.16 12.76 -39.98
N GLU A 157 9.60 12.89 -38.78
CA GLU A 157 9.92 13.94 -37.82
C GLU A 157 10.42 13.32 -36.51
N VAL A 158 11.48 13.89 -35.94
CA VAL A 158 12.02 13.49 -34.64
C VAL A 158 11.42 14.40 -33.57
N ILE A 159 10.60 13.82 -32.71
CA ILE A 159 10.03 14.51 -31.54
C ILE A 159 10.78 14.10 -30.27
N TYR A 160 11.10 15.05 -29.39
CA TYR A 160 11.75 14.79 -28.10
C TYR A 160 10.73 14.84 -26.97
N LYS A 161 9.96 13.76 -26.81
CA LYS A 161 8.97 13.62 -25.74
C LYS A 161 9.62 13.02 -24.49
N LEU A 162 9.29 13.53 -23.31
CA LEU A 162 9.71 12.94 -22.03
C LEU A 162 8.58 12.07 -21.44
N PRO A 163 8.92 11.02 -20.66
CA PRO A 163 7.94 10.13 -20.04
C PRO A 163 7.16 10.85 -18.94
N TYR A 164 7.82 11.72 -18.18
CA TYR A 164 7.20 12.57 -17.17
C TYR A 164 7.30 14.03 -17.59
N ALA A 165 6.28 14.80 -17.25
CA ALA A 165 6.25 16.22 -17.54
C ALA A 165 7.03 17.00 -16.47
N VAL A 166 8.29 17.31 -16.78
CA VAL A 166 9.24 17.99 -15.90
C VAL A 166 9.70 19.31 -16.50
N LEU A 167 9.86 20.33 -15.66
CA LEU A 167 10.41 21.62 -16.07
C LEU A 167 11.88 21.71 -15.66
N VAL A 168 12.78 21.62 -16.64
CA VAL A 168 14.23 21.76 -16.44
C VAL A 168 14.72 23.15 -16.90
N PRO A 169 15.82 23.68 -16.32
CA PRO A 169 16.30 25.04 -16.64
C PRO A 169 17.03 25.15 -18.00
N PHE A 170 17.04 24.09 -18.81
CA PHE A 170 17.73 24.01 -20.11
C PHE A 170 16.85 23.32 -21.16
N SER A 171 17.10 23.55 -22.45
CA SER A 171 16.30 22.94 -23.53
C SER A 171 16.54 21.43 -23.65
N THR A 172 15.44 20.68 -23.81
CA THR A 172 15.43 19.22 -24.05
C THR A 172 15.13 18.88 -25.52
N GLU A 173 15.24 19.85 -26.43
CA GLU A 173 14.98 19.67 -27.88
C GLU A 173 16.17 19.11 -28.65
N ALA A 174 17.22 18.67 -27.95
CA ALA A 174 18.39 18.04 -28.53
C ALA A 174 18.62 16.67 -27.88
N TRP A 175 19.20 15.75 -28.66
CA TRP A 175 19.47 14.37 -28.25
C TRP A 175 20.19 14.27 -26.89
N VAL A 176 21.29 14.98 -26.69
CA VAL A 176 22.10 14.86 -25.45
C VAL A 176 21.34 15.27 -24.19
N PRO A 177 20.79 16.51 -24.08
CA PRO A 177 20.04 16.91 -22.90
C PRO A 177 18.78 16.06 -22.70
N TRP A 178 18.11 15.67 -23.79
CA TRP A 178 16.96 14.76 -23.72
C TRP A 178 17.35 13.41 -23.12
N THR A 179 18.41 12.76 -23.61
CA THR A 179 18.86 11.44 -23.12
C THR A 179 19.21 11.49 -21.64
N VAL A 180 19.88 12.56 -21.18
CA VAL A 180 20.22 12.72 -19.76
C VAL A 180 18.97 12.80 -18.89
N VAL A 181 18.00 13.65 -19.25
CA VAL A 181 16.74 13.80 -18.50
C VAL A 181 15.88 12.55 -18.59
N TYR A 182 15.89 11.85 -19.73
CA TYR A 182 15.17 10.61 -19.95
C TYR A 182 15.70 9.46 -19.08
N VAL A 183 17.02 9.25 -19.05
CA VAL A 183 17.65 8.23 -18.20
C VAL A 183 17.40 8.52 -16.72
N HIS A 184 17.54 9.78 -16.31
CA HIS A 184 17.24 10.21 -14.95
C HIS A 184 15.77 9.94 -14.58
N SER A 185 14.85 10.29 -15.47
CA SER A 185 13.40 10.04 -15.36
C SER A 185 13.06 8.59 -15.11
N ILE A 186 13.56 7.69 -15.97
CA ILE A 186 13.29 6.25 -15.84
C ILE A 186 13.81 5.71 -14.52
N MET A 187 15.04 6.09 -14.14
CA MET A 187 15.65 5.65 -12.88
C MET A 187 14.78 6.07 -11.69
N CYS A 188 14.30 7.32 -11.67
CA CYS A 188 13.42 7.80 -10.61
C CYS A 188 12.07 7.08 -10.61
N GLY A 189 11.48 6.82 -11.78
CA GLY A 189 10.24 6.04 -11.90
C GLY A 189 10.34 4.64 -11.30
N PHE A 190 11.40 3.89 -11.63
CA PHE A 190 11.62 2.56 -11.06
C PHE A 190 11.91 2.59 -9.56
N ILE A 191 12.70 3.56 -9.09
CA ILE A 191 12.95 3.77 -7.66
C ILE A 191 11.64 4.05 -6.92
N CYS A 192 10.79 4.93 -7.47
CA CYS A 192 9.49 5.28 -6.91
C CYS A 192 8.61 4.03 -6.73
N VAL A 193 8.45 3.23 -7.78
CA VAL A 193 7.64 1.99 -7.71
C VAL A 193 8.23 0.95 -6.76
N LEU A 194 9.56 0.84 -6.68
CA LEU A 194 10.22 -0.03 -5.71
C LEU A 194 9.87 0.36 -4.28
N PHE A 195 9.94 1.64 -3.93
CA PHE A 195 9.54 2.12 -2.60
C PHE A 195 8.06 1.91 -2.32
N TYR A 196 7.23 2.30 -3.29
CA TYR A 196 5.78 2.21 -3.21
C TYR A 196 5.32 0.80 -2.86
N THR A 197 5.77 -0.18 -3.67
CA THR A 197 5.42 -1.59 -3.47
C THR A 197 6.04 -2.20 -2.21
N THR A 198 7.18 -1.69 -1.75
CA THR A 198 7.84 -2.16 -0.52
C THR A 198 7.07 -1.76 0.73
N VAL A 199 6.59 -0.52 0.80
CA VAL A 199 5.79 -0.04 1.95
C VAL A 199 4.46 -0.78 2.01
N ASP A 200 3.79 -0.94 0.87
CA ASP A 200 2.51 -1.65 0.82
C ASP A 200 2.70 -3.15 1.12
N GLY A 201 3.79 -3.75 0.61
CA GLY A 201 4.16 -5.11 0.94
C GLY A 201 4.40 -5.35 2.43
N LEU A 202 5.10 -4.42 3.10
CA LEU A 202 5.27 -4.44 4.55
C LEU A 202 3.92 -4.40 5.28
N TYR A 203 3.01 -3.54 4.84
CA TYR A 203 1.67 -3.46 5.41
C TYR A 203 0.93 -4.80 5.29
N PHE A 204 0.89 -5.39 4.09
CA PHE A 204 0.17 -6.65 3.84
C PHE A 204 0.75 -7.82 4.65
N VAL A 205 2.08 -7.97 4.66
CA VAL A 205 2.77 -9.06 5.37
C VAL A 205 2.57 -8.93 6.89
N LEU A 206 2.88 -7.76 7.47
CA LEU A 206 2.82 -7.60 8.93
C LEU A 206 1.37 -7.71 9.44
N THR A 207 0.41 -7.14 8.72
CA THR A 207 -1.02 -7.26 9.09
C THR A 207 -1.48 -8.71 9.03
N SER A 208 -1.18 -9.42 7.93
CA SER A 208 -1.59 -10.83 7.78
C SER A 208 -0.98 -11.73 8.85
N HIS A 209 0.28 -11.52 9.24
CA HIS A 209 0.89 -12.30 10.32
C HIS A 209 0.29 -12.00 11.70
N VAL A 210 -0.13 -10.77 11.98
CA VAL A 210 -0.89 -10.47 13.20
C VAL A 210 -2.26 -11.18 13.17
N CYS A 211 -2.98 -11.13 12.04
CA CYS A 211 -4.24 -11.84 11.85
C CYS A 211 -4.11 -13.36 12.05
N ALA A 212 -3.06 -13.96 11.48
CA ALA A 212 -2.76 -15.39 11.64
C ALA A 212 -2.60 -15.78 13.13
N ASN A 213 -1.94 -14.93 13.92
CA ASN A 213 -1.82 -15.16 15.36
C ASN A 213 -3.16 -15.03 16.10
N PHE A 214 -4.01 -14.07 15.73
CA PHE A 214 -5.37 -13.98 16.29
C PHE A 214 -6.21 -15.22 15.95
N SER A 215 -6.14 -15.72 14.72
CA SER A 215 -6.83 -16.95 14.31
C SER A 215 -6.37 -18.17 15.12
N VAL A 216 -5.06 -18.31 15.33
CA VAL A 216 -4.49 -19.37 16.17
C VAL A 216 -4.95 -19.27 17.63
N ILE A 217 -4.95 -18.06 18.20
CA ILE A 217 -5.43 -17.83 19.57
C ILE A 217 -6.92 -18.14 19.68
N SER A 218 -7.71 -17.75 18.68
CA SER A 218 -9.14 -18.07 18.62
C SER A 218 -9.38 -19.58 18.65
N ASP A 219 -8.69 -20.37 17.82
CA ASP A 219 -8.81 -21.84 17.84
C ASP A 219 -8.39 -22.44 19.20
N MET A 220 -7.31 -21.91 19.80
CA MET A 220 -6.86 -22.36 21.12
C MET A 220 -7.89 -22.08 22.21
N ILE A 221 -8.58 -20.93 22.16
CA ILE A 221 -9.62 -20.57 23.12
C ILE A 221 -10.86 -21.44 22.93
N GLU A 222 -11.32 -21.62 21.69
CA GLU A 222 -12.52 -22.41 21.38
C GLU A 222 -12.36 -23.87 21.84
N CYS A 223 -11.15 -24.43 21.71
CA CYS A 223 -10.82 -25.78 22.16
C CYS A 223 -10.63 -25.91 23.68
N LEU A 224 -10.77 -24.85 24.48
CA LEU A 224 -10.61 -24.94 25.93
C LEU A 224 -11.76 -25.73 26.58
N ASP A 225 -11.37 -26.61 27.49
CA ASP A 225 -12.25 -27.42 28.32
C ASP A 225 -11.76 -27.48 29.77
N LYS A 226 -12.48 -28.21 30.62
CA LYS A 226 -12.12 -28.40 32.03
C LYS A 226 -10.72 -29.01 32.23
N THR A 227 -10.23 -29.81 31.29
CA THR A 227 -8.94 -30.52 31.41
C THR A 227 -7.76 -29.66 30.96
N THR A 228 -7.98 -28.76 30.00
CA THR A 228 -6.95 -27.90 29.39
C THR A 228 -6.93 -26.48 29.97
N VAL A 229 -7.82 -26.17 30.92
CA VAL A 229 -7.94 -24.85 31.55
C VAL A 229 -6.65 -24.31 32.17
N SER A 230 -5.72 -25.20 32.55
CA SER A 230 -4.38 -24.82 33.03
C SER A 230 -3.59 -23.97 32.01
N ARG A 231 -3.91 -24.09 30.71
CA ARG A 231 -3.30 -23.32 29.62
C ARG A 231 -3.89 -21.91 29.46
N LEU A 232 -5.05 -21.62 30.07
CA LEU A 232 -5.76 -20.35 29.90
C LEU A 232 -4.87 -19.14 30.25
N ALA A 233 -4.08 -19.23 31.32
CA ALA A 233 -3.17 -18.16 31.70
C ALA A 233 -2.12 -17.85 30.63
N ASN A 234 -1.62 -18.87 29.92
CA ASN A 234 -0.66 -18.68 28.83
C ASN A 234 -1.35 -18.11 27.59
N ILE A 235 -2.55 -18.59 27.26
CA ILE A 235 -3.35 -18.06 26.14
C ILE A 235 -3.67 -16.58 26.35
N VAL A 236 -4.02 -16.17 27.58
CA VAL A 236 -4.25 -14.75 27.91
C VAL A 236 -2.99 -13.92 27.72
N LYS A 237 -1.82 -14.42 28.14
CA LYS A 237 -0.53 -13.73 27.93
C LYS A 237 -0.20 -13.59 26.45
N GLU A 238 -0.41 -14.65 25.66
CA GLU A 238 -0.23 -14.61 24.21
C GLU A 238 -1.19 -13.61 23.57
N HIS A 239 -2.46 -13.61 23.95
CA HIS A 239 -3.45 -12.65 23.45
C HIS A 239 -3.06 -11.19 23.76
N GLN A 240 -2.65 -10.89 24.99
CA GLN A 240 -2.15 -9.56 25.36
C GLN A 240 -0.91 -9.16 24.54
N TYR A 241 -0.02 -10.11 24.30
CA TYR A 241 1.17 -9.86 23.49
C TYR A 241 0.80 -9.55 22.03
N ILE A 242 -0.10 -10.30 21.41
CA ILE A 242 -0.56 -10.03 20.03
C ILE A 242 -1.33 -8.71 19.93
N LEU A 243 -2.14 -8.36 20.94
CA LEU A 243 -2.79 -7.04 21.00
C LEU A 243 -1.75 -5.91 20.97
N LYS A 244 -0.67 -6.03 21.74
CA LYS A 244 0.44 -5.06 21.72
C LYS A 244 1.11 -4.98 20.35
N LEU A 245 1.38 -6.12 19.70
CA LEU A 245 1.93 -6.12 18.34
C LEU A 245 0.98 -5.46 17.33
N GLY A 246 -0.33 -5.64 17.51
CA GLY A 246 -1.34 -4.95 16.72
C GLY A 246 -1.38 -3.43 16.97
N GLU A 247 -1.06 -2.96 18.18
CA GLU A 247 -0.95 -1.53 18.49
C GLU A 247 0.33 -0.94 17.89
N ASP A 248 1.44 -1.66 17.95
CA ASP A 248 2.68 -1.27 17.26
C ASP A 248 2.46 -1.18 15.74
N LEU A 249 1.70 -2.11 15.16
CA LEU A 249 1.32 -2.09 13.75
C LEU A 249 0.48 -0.85 13.40
N GLU A 250 -0.49 -0.49 14.25
CA GLU A 250 -1.31 0.71 14.06
C GLU A 250 -0.46 1.99 14.11
N ASP A 251 0.44 2.12 15.09
CA ASP A 251 1.35 3.29 15.20
C ASP A 251 2.29 3.43 13.99
N ILE A 252 2.71 2.31 13.39
CA ILE A 252 3.57 2.30 12.20
C ILE A 252 2.80 2.79 10.97
N PHE A 253 1.58 2.27 10.75
CA PHE A 253 0.87 2.47 9.49
C PHE A 253 -0.20 3.57 9.51
N THR A 254 -0.47 4.19 10.66
CA THR A 254 -1.49 5.26 10.78
C THR A 254 -1.26 6.43 9.81
N ALA A 255 0.01 6.84 9.62
CA ALA A 255 0.38 7.90 8.69
C ALA A 255 0.37 7.46 7.21
N PRO A 256 1.03 6.34 6.81
CA PRO A 256 0.88 5.78 5.46
C PRO A 256 -0.57 5.59 5.02
N ASN A 257 -1.43 5.09 5.92
CA ASN A 257 -2.85 4.89 5.65
C ASN A 257 -3.57 6.22 5.35
N LEU A 258 -3.26 7.28 6.09
CA LEU A 258 -3.85 8.60 5.81
C LEU A 258 -3.47 9.10 4.42
N PHE A 259 -2.18 9.01 4.07
CA PHE A 259 -1.72 9.46 2.75
C PHE A 259 -2.34 8.65 1.62
N ASN A 260 -2.51 7.34 1.81
CA ASN A 260 -3.21 6.48 0.85
C ASN A 260 -4.67 6.91 0.62
N VAL A 261 -5.40 7.22 1.70
CA VAL A 261 -6.79 7.66 1.60
C VAL A 261 -6.87 9.00 0.88
N LEU A 262 -6.02 9.97 1.25
CA LEU A 262 -6.06 11.32 0.69
C LEU A 262 -5.60 11.34 -0.77
N VAL A 263 -4.37 10.90 -1.04
CA VAL A 263 -3.80 10.96 -2.40
C VAL A 263 -4.54 9.98 -3.32
N GLY A 264 -4.86 8.78 -2.85
CA GLY A 264 -5.62 7.81 -3.64
C GLY A 264 -7.01 8.31 -4.04
N SER A 265 -7.70 9.08 -3.19
CA SER A 265 -8.99 9.68 -3.58
C SER A 265 -8.86 10.73 -4.69
N LEU A 266 -7.78 11.52 -4.66
CA LEU A 266 -7.49 12.51 -5.70
C LEU A 266 -7.06 11.83 -7.01
N GLU A 267 -6.25 10.77 -6.93
CA GLU A 267 -5.84 9.97 -8.09
C GLU A 267 -7.05 9.31 -8.77
N ILE A 268 -7.94 8.68 -8.00
CA ILE A 268 -9.17 8.07 -8.56
C ILE A 268 -10.04 9.13 -9.23
N CYS A 269 -10.19 10.31 -8.61
CA CYS A 269 -10.94 11.43 -9.19
C CYS A 269 -10.33 11.90 -10.52
N ALA A 270 -9.02 12.17 -10.54
CA ALA A 270 -8.30 12.62 -11.73
C ALA A 270 -8.36 11.58 -12.85
N LEU A 271 -8.09 10.31 -12.55
CA LEU A 271 -8.15 9.22 -13.51
C LEU A 271 -9.56 9.00 -14.05
N GLY A 272 -10.59 9.06 -13.21
CA GLY A 272 -11.99 8.98 -13.63
C GLY A 272 -12.40 10.14 -14.56
N PHE A 273 -11.91 11.36 -14.27
CA PHE A 273 -12.08 12.51 -15.14
C PHE A 273 -11.43 12.30 -16.51
N ASN A 274 -10.16 11.88 -16.53
CA ASN A 274 -9.44 11.61 -17.78
C ASN A 274 -10.06 10.48 -18.61
N LEU A 275 -10.64 9.46 -17.98
CA LEU A 275 -11.35 8.40 -18.71
C LEU A 275 -12.62 8.89 -19.40
N THR A 276 -13.22 9.99 -18.91
CA THR A 276 -14.47 10.53 -19.45
C THR A 276 -14.23 11.67 -20.44
N MET A 277 -13.23 12.51 -20.18
CA MET A 277 -12.95 13.74 -20.96
C MET A 277 -11.68 13.66 -21.81
N GLY A 278 -10.83 12.67 -21.58
CA GLY A 278 -9.57 12.50 -22.30
C GLY A 278 -9.71 11.87 -23.68
N SER A 279 -8.63 11.93 -24.45
CA SER A 279 -8.52 11.30 -25.77
C SER A 279 -8.49 9.76 -25.68
N TRP A 280 -9.09 9.09 -26.66
CA TRP A 280 -9.09 7.62 -26.78
C TRP A 280 -7.69 6.98 -26.79
N GLU A 281 -6.67 7.69 -27.28
CA GLU A 281 -5.29 7.20 -27.34
C GLU A 281 -4.70 6.91 -25.94
N GLN A 282 -5.13 7.65 -24.92
CA GLN A 282 -4.62 7.53 -23.55
C GLN A 282 -5.49 6.65 -22.66
N PHE A 283 -6.65 6.22 -23.17
CA PHE A 283 -7.64 5.44 -22.42
C PHE A 283 -7.05 4.16 -21.79
N PRO A 284 -6.26 3.32 -22.51
CA PRO A 284 -5.72 2.09 -21.92
C PRO A 284 -4.78 2.34 -20.74
N GLY A 285 -3.94 3.39 -20.83
CA GLY A 285 -3.01 3.77 -19.77
C GLY A 285 -3.73 4.30 -18.53
N CYS A 286 -4.70 5.19 -18.72
CA CYS A 286 -5.53 5.73 -17.64
C CYS A 286 -6.32 4.62 -16.93
N LEU A 287 -6.89 3.68 -17.69
CA LEU A 287 -7.66 2.56 -17.13
C LEU A 287 -6.76 1.62 -16.31
N LEU A 288 -5.59 1.26 -16.84
CA LEU A 288 -4.63 0.41 -16.15
C LEU A 288 -4.16 1.05 -14.84
N PHE A 289 -3.89 2.36 -14.85
CA PHE A 289 -3.51 3.12 -13.66
C PHE A 289 -4.67 3.11 -12.64
N LEU A 290 -5.90 3.43 -13.06
CA LEU A 290 -7.07 3.43 -12.18
C LEU A 290 -7.27 2.08 -11.52
N LEU A 291 -7.16 0.99 -12.27
CA LEU A 291 -7.25 -0.38 -11.73
C LEU A 291 -6.14 -0.66 -10.71
N SER A 292 -4.92 -0.17 -10.93
CA SER A 292 -3.81 -0.34 -9.98
C SER A 292 -4.07 0.38 -8.65
N VAL A 293 -4.54 1.64 -8.69
CA VAL A 293 -4.88 2.42 -7.50
C VAL A 293 -6.07 1.81 -6.76
N LEU A 294 -7.12 1.41 -7.48
CA LEU A 294 -8.27 0.72 -6.88
C LEU A 294 -7.86 -0.60 -6.22
N LEU A 295 -7.03 -1.41 -6.89
CA LEU A 295 -6.53 -2.67 -6.34
C LEU A 295 -5.73 -2.44 -5.06
N GLN A 296 -4.88 -1.41 -5.04
CA GLN A 296 -4.07 -1.07 -3.87
C GLN A 296 -4.94 -0.71 -2.66
N ILE A 297 -5.90 0.22 -2.82
CA ILE A 297 -6.79 0.64 -1.72
C ILE A 297 -7.70 -0.51 -1.29
N LEU A 298 -8.18 -1.33 -2.25
CA LEU A 298 -8.95 -2.54 -1.97
C LEU A 298 -8.14 -3.52 -1.13
N MET A 299 -6.90 -3.83 -1.53
CA MET A 299 -6.03 -4.74 -0.77
C MET A 299 -5.81 -4.22 0.65
N MET A 300 -5.47 -2.94 0.83
CA MET A 300 -5.32 -2.36 2.17
C MET A 300 -6.58 -2.52 3.03
N SER A 301 -7.74 -2.34 2.43
CA SER A 301 -9.04 -2.49 3.08
C SER A 301 -9.36 -3.95 3.40
N VAL A 302 -9.02 -4.91 2.53
CA VAL A 302 -9.14 -6.36 2.78
C VAL A 302 -8.31 -6.76 3.99
N PHE A 303 -7.03 -6.38 4.04
CA PHE A 303 -6.17 -6.73 5.17
C PHE A 303 -6.59 -6.01 6.47
N GLY A 304 -7.03 -4.75 6.38
CA GLY A 304 -7.61 -4.02 7.51
C GLY A 304 -8.87 -4.70 8.06
N GLU A 305 -9.79 -5.10 7.18
CA GLU A 305 -11.00 -5.83 7.57
C GLU A 305 -10.68 -7.20 8.18
N ASN A 306 -9.74 -7.93 7.57
CA ASN A 306 -9.29 -9.21 8.12
C ASN A 306 -8.76 -9.05 9.55
N MET A 307 -8.05 -7.96 9.86
CA MET A 307 -7.59 -7.68 11.23
C MET A 307 -8.76 -7.50 12.21
N ILE A 308 -9.78 -6.74 11.80
CA ILE A 308 -11.00 -6.52 12.59
C ILE A 308 -11.72 -7.85 12.82
N ARG A 309 -11.89 -8.65 11.76
CA ARG A 309 -12.58 -9.94 11.80
C ARG A 309 -11.86 -10.94 12.71
N GLU A 310 -10.57 -11.18 12.50
CA GLU A 310 -9.81 -12.16 13.29
C GLU A 310 -9.69 -11.72 14.75
N SER A 311 -9.58 -10.41 15.03
CA SER A 311 -9.60 -9.90 16.40
C SER A 311 -10.95 -10.10 17.10
N LYS A 312 -12.07 -9.91 16.37
CA LYS A 312 -13.42 -10.11 16.91
C LYS A 312 -13.71 -11.59 17.19
N LYS A 313 -13.21 -12.49 16.32
CA LYS A 313 -13.36 -13.95 16.40
C LYS A 313 -12.94 -14.52 17.76
N ILE A 314 -11.98 -13.89 18.45
CA ILE A 314 -11.54 -14.25 19.80
C ILE A 314 -12.70 -14.21 20.81
N GLY A 315 -13.57 -13.20 20.71
CA GLY A 315 -14.75 -13.09 21.57
C GLY A 315 -15.76 -14.20 21.31
N ASP A 316 -15.95 -14.53 20.03
CA ASP A 316 -16.85 -15.60 19.61
C ASP A 316 -16.33 -16.97 20.07
N ALA A 317 -15.04 -17.24 19.90
CA ALA A 317 -14.38 -18.44 20.40
C ALA A 317 -14.44 -18.55 21.93
N ALA A 318 -14.24 -17.45 22.65
CA ALA A 318 -14.40 -17.42 24.11
C ALA A 318 -15.83 -17.78 24.54
N PHE A 319 -16.84 -17.43 23.73
CA PHE A 319 -18.23 -17.79 23.98
C PHE A 319 -18.55 -19.26 23.69
N LEU A 320 -17.96 -19.80 22.63
CA LEU A 320 -18.18 -21.18 22.17
C LEU A 320 -17.42 -22.23 22.98
N CYS A 321 -16.37 -21.85 23.71
CA CYS A 321 -15.64 -22.80 24.57
C CYS A 321 -16.51 -23.33 25.72
N LYS A 322 -16.13 -24.45 26.35
CA LYS A 322 -16.90 -25.09 27.44
C LYS A 322 -16.71 -24.38 28.80
N TRP A 323 -16.75 -23.05 28.82
CA TRP A 323 -16.49 -22.22 30.00
C TRP A 323 -17.45 -22.52 31.15
N TYR A 324 -18.67 -22.96 30.87
CA TYR A 324 -19.68 -23.30 31.89
C TYR A 324 -19.29 -24.52 32.75
N GLU A 325 -18.40 -25.39 32.26
CA GLU A 325 -17.87 -26.57 32.99
C GLU A 325 -16.60 -26.27 33.81
N MET A 326 -16.03 -25.08 33.65
CA MET A 326 -14.78 -24.68 34.30
C MET A 326 -14.99 -24.10 35.70
N ASP A 327 -13.89 -23.93 36.44
CA ASP A 327 -13.89 -23.27 37.75
C ASP A 327 -14.23 -21.77 37.65
N GLU A 328 -14.65 -21.18 38.77
CA GLU A 328 -15.14 -19.79 38.81
C GLU A 328 -14.08 -18.77 38.37
N LYS A 329 -12.80 -19.00 38.66
CA LYS A 329 -11.71 -18.10 38.28
C LYS A 329 -11.52 -18.10 36.77
N SER A 330 -11.57 -19.28 36.14
CA SER A 330 -11.49 -19.42 34.69
C SER A 330 -12.69 -18.79 33.98
N LYS A 331 -13.91 -18.98 34.51
CA LYS A 331 -15.13 -18.31 34.02
C LYS A 331 -14.98 -16.78 33.98
N LYS A 332 -14.53 -16.17 35.09
CA LYS A 332 -14.29 -14.71 35.16
C LYS A 332 -13.23 -14.25 34.15
N THR A 333 -12.19 -15.04 33.95
CA THR A 333 -11.12 -14.74 32.99
C THR A 333 -11.65 -14.77 31.55
N ILE A 334 -12.42 -15.81 31.19
CA ILE A 334 -13.04 -15.94 29.86
C ILE A 334 -14.04 -14.80 29.60
N MET A 335 -14.86 -14.44 30.60
CA MET A 335 -15.76 -13.29 30.51
C MET A 335 -14.98 -11.98 30.24
N THR A 336 -13.81 -11.83 30.84
CA THR A 336 -12.93 -10.68 30.58
C THR A 336 -12.43 -10.66 29.13
N ILE A 337 -12.09 -11.83 28.57
CA ILE A 337 -11.73 -11.96 27.15
C ILE A 337 -12.90 -11.50 26.28
N MET A 338 -14.12 -11.98 26.52
CA MET A 338 -15.31 -11.57 25.77
C MET A 338 -15.54 -10.06 25.80
N ILE A 339 -15.45 -9.45 26.99
CA ILE A 339 -15.62 -8.00 27.17
C ILE A 339 -14.53 -7.24 26.41
N ARG A 340 -13.27 -7.68 26.48
CA ARG A 340 -12.15 -7.06 25.76
C ARG A 340 -12.31 -7.16 24.25
N SER A 341 -12.82 -8.28 23.74
CA SER A 341 -13.02 -8.52 22.31
C SER A 341 -14.15 -7.70 21.69
N LYS A 342 -15.02 -7.07 22.51
CA LYS A 342 -16.01 -6.08 22.01
C LYS A 342 -15.35 -4.88 21.33
N LYS A 343 -14.09 -4.58 21.67
CA LYS A 343 -13.28 -3.55 21.00
C LYS A 343 -12.24 -4.26 20.11
N PRO A 344 -12.54 -4.55 18.84
CA PRO A 344 -11.62 -5.25 17.96
C PRO A 344 -10.38 -4.39 17.68
N GLN A 345 -9.27 -5.06 17.39
CA GLN A 345 -8.06 -4.41 16.88
C GLN A 345 -8.31 -3.95 15.44
N GLN A 346 -7.97 -2.70 15.15
CA GLN A 346 -8.26 -2.09 13.86
C GLN A 346 -7.11 -1.16 13.43
N LEU A 347 -6.88 -1.06 12.13
CA LEU A 347 -5.96 -0.10 11.54
C LEU A 347 -6.73 1.18 11.19
N THR A 348 -6.11 2.33 11.42
CA THR A 348 -6.73 3.63 11.16
C THR A 348 -5.86 4.52 10.30
N ALA A 349 -6.45 5.58 9.76
CA ALA A 349 -5.76 6.74 9.20
C ALA A 349 -5.82 7.88 10.24
N TYR A 350 -4.85 7.96 11.15
CA TYR A 350 -4.82 8.92 12.27
C TYR A 350 -6.14 9.00 13.07
N LYS A 351 -6.83 7.87 13.25
CA LYS A 351 -8.16 7.78 13.88
C LYS A 351 -9.29 8.55 13.17
N PHE A 352 -9.02 9.19 12.03
CA PHE A 352 -10.04 9.86 11.21
C PHE A 352 -10.97 8.85 10.55
N SER A 353 -10.40 7.74 10.05
CA SER A 353 -11.17 6.63 9.47
C SER A 353 -10.50 5.29 9.80
N THR A 354 -11.33 4.28 10.04
CA THR A 354 -10.90 2.88 10.16
C THR A 354 -10.71 2.28 8.77
N ILE A 355 -9.60 1.58 8.53
CA ILE A 355 -9.31 0.90 7.27
C ILE A 355 -10.12 -0.40 7.23
N SER A 356 -11.10 -0.43 6.33
CA SER A 356 -12.20 -1.42 6.25
C SER A 356 -12.85 -1.39 4.86
N TYR A 357 -13.71 -2.37 4.56
CA TYR A 357 -14.53 -2.30 3.34
C TYR A 357 -15.41 -1.05 3.30
N GLY A 358 -15.93 -0.63 4.47
CA GLY A 358 -16.71 0.59 4.57
C GLY A 358 -15.91 1.84 4.17
N SER A 359 -14.64 1.93 4.56
CA SER A 359 -13.78 3.04 4.12
C SER A 359 -13.47 3.01 2.63
N PHE A 360 -13.27 1.82 2.05
CA PHE A 360 -13.06 1.68 0.60
C PHE A 360 -14.25 2.24 -0.20
N THR A 361 -15.47 1.85 0.16
CA THR A 361 -16.69 2.38 -0.47
C THR A 361 -16.81 3.89 -0.29
N LYS A 362 -16.48 4.42 0.90
CA LYS A 362 -16.46 5.87 1.14
C LYS A 362 -15.45 6.60 0.26
N ILE A 363 -14.24 6.06 0.07
CA ILE A 363 -13.21 6.65 -0.79
C ILE A 363 -13.71 6.71 -2.24
N ILE A 364 -14.27 5.61 -2.75
CA ILE A 364 -14.83 5.58 -4.12
C ILE A 364 -15.98 6.60 -4.26
N SER A 365 -16.92 6.62 -3.30
CA SER A 365 -18.05 7.54 -3.33
C SER A 365 -17.63 9.02 -3.27
N THR A 366 -16.62 9.34 -2.45
CA THR A 366 -16.07 10.70 -2.34
C THR A 366 -15.35 11.08 -3.63
N SER A 367 -14.55 10.18 -4.20
CA SER A 367 -13.84 10.40 -5.46
C SER A 367 -14.81 10.60 -6.63
N TRP A 368 -15.92 9.84 -6.65
CA TRP A 368 -16.99 10.00 -7.64
C TRP A 368 -17.73 11.35 -7.50
N SER A 369 -17.94 11.79 -6.26
CA SER A 369 -18.55 13.10 -5.99
C SER A 369 -17.65 14.24 -6.48
N TYR A 370 -16.35 14.18 -6.19
CA TYR A 370 -15.37 15.14 -6.72
C TYR A 370 -15.27 15.10 -8.24
N PHE A 371 -15.28 13.91 -8.84
CA PHE A 371 -15.33 13.73 -10.29
C PHE A 371 -16.57 14.41 -10.90
N THR A 372 -17.74 14.23 -10.29
CA THR A 372 -18.99 14.82 -10.78
C THR A 372 -18.94 16.35 -10.71
N ILE A 373 -18.44 16.91 -9.60
CA ILE A 373 -18.23 18.36 -9.46
C ILE A 373 -17.27 18.86 -10.53
N LEU A 374 -16.14 18.18 -10.72
CA LEU A 374 -15.14 18.56 -11.70
C LEU A 374 -15.71 18.53 -13.12
N ARG A 375 -16.51 17.51 -13.44
CA ARG A 375 -17.21 17.38 -14.72
C ARG A 375 -18.23 18.51 -14.96
N THR A 376 -18.95 18.95 -13.92
CA THR A 376 -19.93 20.04 -14.05
C THR A 376 -19.26 21.40 -14.21
N VAL A 377 -18.11 21.62 -13.56
CA VAL A 377 -17.38 22.90 -13.62
C VAL A 377 -16.51 23.01 -14.88
N TYR A 378 -16.07 21.89 -15.43
CA TYR A 378 -15.25 21.87 -16.64
C TYR A 378 -16.08 22.12 -17.90
N THR A 379 -15.89 23.28 -18.52
CA THR A 379 -16.38 23.59 -19.86
C THR A 379 -15.23 23.42 -20.86
N PRO A 380 -15.34 22.52 -21.85
CA PRO A 380 -14.29 22.36 -22.86
C PRO A 380 -14.14 23.67 -23.67
N PRO A 381 -12.90 24.08 -24.00
CA PRO A 381 -12.64 25.39 -24.63
C PRO A 381 -13.35 25.58 -25.98
N GLU A 382 -13.64 24.50 -26.72
CA GLU A 382 -14.40 24.57 -27.98
C GLU A 382 -15.85 25.09 -27.83
N ALA A 383 -16.44 25.01 -26.64
CA ALA A 383 -17.79 25.52 -26.37
C ALA A 383 -17.83 27.04 -26.07
N SER A 384 -16.68 27.70 -25.94
CA SER A 384 -16.58 29.13 -25.59
C SER A 384 -16.55 30.08 -26.80
N HIS A 385 -16.50 29.54 -28.02
CA HIS A 385 -16.50 30.31 -29.28
C HIS A 385 -17.86 30.33 -29.99
N SER A 386 -18.91 29.80 -29.36
CA SER A 386 -20.25 29.65 -29.95
C SER A 386 -21.34 30.51 -29.31
N ASP A 387 -20.97 31.55 -28.55
CA ASP A 387 -21.92 32.53 -27.97
C ASP A 387 -21.60 33.97 -28.40
#